data_AF-A0A485KN48-F1
#
_entry.id   AF-A0A485KN48-F1
#
_cell.length_a   1.000
_cell.length_b   1.000
_cell.length_c   1.000
_cell.angle_alpha   90.00
_cell.angle_beta   90.00
_cell.angle_gamma   90.00
#
_symmetry.space_group_name_H-M   'P 1'
#
loop_
_entity.id
_entity.type
_entity.pdbx_description
1 polymer ?
#
loop_
_entity_poly.entity_id
_entity_poly.type
_entity_poly.pdbx_seq_one_letter_code
_entity_poly.pdbx_strand_id
1 'polypeptide(L)'
;MNFSAAADEAISFLHDFHRVFGGPADFAPYDEAYISFLRKVILGCFFVGVLSFSLLLCIAGRRIMSVAMPASARATPSYASYTRMRRSANQGSNDIFAVILLGFTALSALGGLLAEAQVDYSVHRVSHSMHNVSHTFHSLHSIGYNVSAVATGVRANADDMLLSFNDTLPQNATQLSIEAMRLVHITRELANATSALPKDLKHMGNDWEEKYFWMKSSTNGIILTMTLSCFLAISAIGWSMSSTLRLAIFLILVVIPSSHGLFGIYLSKSIEAADFCVAPVANTLALFPNDTATFQFFVECPANTTLYGPTMAAFRASLADASATEAYLQSFAKTLPEETRKRLQVGYLDPIGDQLDSLASLATSFGVESACAPIAASHKDVVETWCTNGVLGLLTLWVHQVALCMMLFLSVIALVSVFEEVRAKEERVEMQYHLLSTYEEDNIEHLYMSPE
;
A
#
# COMPACT_ATOMS: atom_id res chain seq x y z
N MET A 1 -21.70 -14.43 3.52
CA MET A 1 -20.60 -15.17 2.87
C MET A 1 -19.49 -15.28 3.90
N ASN A 2 -18.88 -16.46 4.08
CA ASN A 2 -17.72 -16.62 4.95
C ASN A 2 -16.51 -16.04 4.22
N PHE A 3 -16.16 -14.77 4.51
CA PHE A 3 -15.06 -14.08 3.84
C PHE A 3 -13.71 -14.80 4.02
N SER A 4 -13.53 -15.52 5.12
CA SER A 4 -12.37 -16.38 5.35
C SER A 4 -12.26 -17.52 4.34
N ALA A 5 -13.34 -18.28 4.10
CA ALA A 5 -13.32 -19.40 3.16
C ALA A 5 -13.05 -18.95 1.71
N ALA A 6 -13.62 -17.81 1.31
CA ALA A 6 -13.34 -17.23 0.00
C ALA A 6 -11.89 -16.74 -0.13
N ALA A 7 -11.33 -16.19 0.94
CA ALA A 7 -9.93 -15.78 0.98
C ALA A 7 -8.98 -16.99 0.90
N ASP A 8 -9.27 -18.07 1.62
CA ASP A 8 -8.47 -19.30 1.57
C ASP A 8 -8.44 -19.91 0.16
N GLU A 9 -9.59 -19.97 -0.51
CA GLU A 9 -9.67 -20.40 -1.91
C GLU A 9 -8.91 -19.47 -2.85
N ALA A 10 -9.01 -18.15 -2.66
CA ALA A 10 -8.28 -17.16 -3.44
C ALA A 10 -6.76 -17.29 -3.27
N ILE A 11 -6.29 -17.49 -2.03
CA ILE A 11 -4.89 -17.70 -1.70
C ILE A 11 -4.39 -18.96 -2.39
N SER A 12 -5.09 -20.10 -2.24
CA SER A 12 -4.71 -21.36 -2.88
C SER A 12 -4.66 -21.22 -4.40
N PHE A 13 -5.68 -20.60 -5.01
CA PHE A 13 -5.74 -20.39 -6.44
C PHE A 13 -4.55 -19.56 -6.94
N LEU A 14 -4.27 -18.40 -6.33
CA LEU A 14 -3.19 -17.51 -6.75
C LEU A 14 -1.80 -18.11 -6.52
N HIS A 15 -1.64 -18.83 -5.41
CA HIS A 15 -0.41 -19.52 -5.07
C HIS A 15 -0.10 -20.67 -6.06
N ASP A 16 -1.10 -21.42 -6.49
CA ASP A 16 -0.91 -22.47 -7.49
C ASP A 16 -0.83 -21.92 -8.93
N PHE A 17 -1.54 -20.83 -9.21
CA PHE A 17 -1.65 -20.24 -10.54
C PHE A 17 -0.28 -19.93 -11.16
N HIS A 18 0.60 -19.24 -10.42
CA HIS A 18 1.89 -18.82 -10.96
C HIS A 18 2.90 -19.97 -11.06
N ARG A 19 2.75 -21.02 -10.24
CA ARG A 19 3.57 -22.24 -10.29
C ARG A 19 3.34 -23.06 -11.56
N VAL A 20 2.12 -23.07 -12.10
CA VAL A 20 1.81 -23.70 -13.40
C VAL A 20 2.66 -23.10 -14.53
N PHE A 21 3.04 -21.82 -14.40
CA PHE A 21 3.89 -21.12 -15.36
C PHE A 21 5.39 -21.12 -14.99
N GLY A 22 5.80 -22.01 -14.07
CA GLY A 22 7.19 -22.13 -13.63
C GLY A 22 7.67 -20.99 -12.72
N GLY A 23 6.74 -20.34 -12.02
CA GLY A 23 7.07 -19.33 -11.02
C GLY A 23 7.74 -19.94 -9.77
N PRO A 24 8.37 -19.09 -8.91
CA PRO A 24 8.99 -19.51 -7.66
C PRO A 24 7.99 -20.23 -6.74
N ALA A 25 8.48 -21.10 -5.84
CA ALA A 25 7.60 -21.84 -4.94
C ALA A 25 7.20 -21.01 -3.71
N ASP A 26 8.10 -20.18 -3.20
CA ASP A 26 7.95 -19.55 -1.88
C ASP A 26 8.03 -18.03 -1.95
N PHE A 27 7.44 -17.38 -0.95
CA PHE A 27 7.57 -15.94 -0.76
C PHE A 27 9.03 -15.57 -0.50
N ALA A 28 9.64 -14.84 -1.45
CA ALA A 28 11.04 -14.45 -1.38
C ALA A 28 11.22 -12.97 -1.80
N PRO A 29 10.87 -12.01 -0.92
CA PRO A 29 10.79 -10.59 -1.28
C PRO A 29 12.13 -9.95 -1.65
N TYR A 30 13.25 -10.60 -1.29
CA TYR A 30 14.60 -10.14 -1.58
C TYR A 30 15.33 -10.97 -2.65
N ASP A 31 14.72 -12.06 -3.15
CA ASP A 31 15.31 -12.86 -4.21
C ASP A 31 15.13 -12.16 -5.57
N GLU A 32 16.24 -11.96 -6.28
CA GLU A 32 16.24 -11.37 -7.61
C GLU A 32 15.41 -12.18 -8.61
N ALA A 33 15.40 -13.51 -8.49
CA ALA A 33 14.61 -14.37 -9.37
C ALA A 33 13.11 -14.15 -9.15
N TYR A 34 12.68 -14.05 -7.89
CA TYR A 34 11.30 -13.76 -7.50
C TYR A 34 10.84 -12.39 -8.00
N ILE A 35 11.63 -11.35 -7.74
CA ILE A 35 11.34 -9.98 -8.20
C ILE A 35 11.31 -9.90 -9.73
N SER A 36 12.25 -10.59 -10.40
CA SER A 36 12.33 -10.65 -11.87
C SER A 36 11.10 -11.34 -12.47
N PHE A 37 10.63 -12.41 -11.85
CA PHE A 37 9.39 -13.10 -12.24
C PHE A 37 8.18 -12.14 -12.18
N LEU A 38 7.97 -11.48 -11.04
CA LEU A 38 6.87 -10.52 -10.87
C LEU A 38 6.94 -9.37 -11.90
N ARG A 39 8.14 -8.83 -12.15
CA ARG A 39 8.34 -7.81 -13.19
C ARG A 39 8.04 -8.32 -14.60
N LYS A 40 8.39 -9.56 -14.93
CA LYS A 40 8.07 -10.16 -16.23
C LYS A 40 6.57 -10.33 -16.43
N VAL A 41 5.82 -10.67 -15.37
CA VAL A 41 4.34 -10.70 -15.42
C VAL A 41 3.80 -9.31 -15.78
N ILE A 42 4.29 -8.25 -15.11
CA ILE A 42 3.87 -6.87 -15.39
C ILE A 42 4.21 -6.47 -16.83
N LEU A 43 5.45 -6.69 -17.26
CA LEU A 43 5.91 -6.34 -18.61
C LEU A 43 5.18 -7.12 -19.70
N GLY A 44 4.91 -8.41 -19.48
CA GLY A 44 4.13 -9.24 -20.40
C GLY A 44 2.71 -8.72 -20.59
N CYS A 45 2.05 -8.37 -19.48
CA CYS A 45 0.72 -7.76 -19.51
C CYS A 45 0.72 -6.42 -20.25
N PHE A 46 1.68 -5.55 -19.94
CA PHE A 46 1.85 -4.27 -20.64
C PHE A 46 2.09 -4.46 -22.14
N PHE A 47 2.91 -5.44 -22.53
CA PHE A 47 3.17 -5.75 -23.94
C PHE A 47 1.90 -6.18 -24.69
N VAL A 48 1.04 -7.00 -24.07
CA VAL A 48 -0.30 -7.33 -24.62
C VAL A 48 -1.15 -6.07 -24.79
N GLY A 49 -1.07 -5.12 -23.85
CA GLY A 49 -1.70 -3.80 -23.96
C GLY A 49 -1.21 -2.99 -25.16
N VAL A 50 0.11 -2.95 -25.37
CA VAL A 50 0.72 -2.24 -26.52
C VAL A 50 0.32 -2.90 -27.86
N LEU A 51 0.31 -4.23 -27.91
CA LEU A 51 -0.13 -4.96 -29.10
C LEU A 51 -1.61 -4.72 -29.43
N SER A 52 -2.49 -4.82 -28.42
CA SER A 52 -3.92 -4.58 -28.60
C SER A 52 -4.20 -3.12 -29.01
N PHE A 53 -3.52 -2.16 -28.39
CA PHE A 53 -3.55 -0.76 -28.80
C PHE A 53 -3.09 -0.56 -30.25
N SER A 54 -1.97 -1.17 -30.65
CA SER A 54 -1.46 -1.06 -32.02
C SER A 54 -2.44 -1.64 -33.04
N LEU A 55 -3.07 -2.77 -32.73
CA LEU A 55 -4.08 -3.39 -33.57
C LEU A 55 -5.34 -2.50 -33.68
N LEU A 56 -5.82 -1.96 -32.57
CA LEU A 56 -6.98 -1.06 -32.56
C LEU A 56 -6.69 0.28 -33.26
N LEU A 57 -5.48 0.82 -33.14
CA LEU A 57 -5.03 1.97 -33.91
C LEU A 57 -5.02 1.68 -35.40
N CYS A 58 -4.54 0.51 -35.83
CA CYS A 58 -4.60 0.11 -37.24
C CYS A 58 -6.06 0.00 -37.73
N ILE A 59 -6.97 -0.55 -36.92
CA ILE A 59 -8.40 -0.64 -37.25
C ILE A 59 -9.02 0.75 -37.36
N ALA A 60 -8.83 1.61 -36.35
CA ALA A 60 -9.35 2.97 -36.30
C ALA A 60 -8.76 3.84 -37.42
N GLY A 61 -7.44 3.80 -37.61
CA GLY A 61 -6.73 4.51 -38.66
C GLY A 61 -7.15 4.09 -40.06
N ARG A 62 -7.29 2.78 -40.32
CA ARG A 62 -7.80 2.26 -41.60
C ARG A 62 -9.22 2.76 -41.87
N ARG A 63 -10.10 2.74 -40.87
CA ARG A 63 -11.49 3.22 -40.97
C ARG A 63 -11.60 4.74 -41.14
N ILE A 64 -10.75 5.52 -40.48
CA ILE A 64 -10.75 6.99 -40.60
C ILE A 64 -10.14 7.42 -41.94
N MET A 65 -9.03 6.81 -42.37
CA MET A 65 -8.35 7.15 -43.62
C MET A 65 -9.09 6.69 -44.88
N SER A 66 -9.82 5.55 -44.83
CA SER A 66 -10.67 5.11 -45.96
C SER A 66 -11.83 6.07 -46.25
N VAL A 67 -12.12 6.98 -45.32
CA VAL A 67 -13.13 8.04 -45.44
C VAL A 67 -12.48 9.41 -45.73
N ALA A 68 -11.20 9.61 -45.39
CA ALA A 68 -10.45 10.86 -45.64
C ALA A 68 -9.79 10.93 -47.03
N MET A 69 -9.75 9.84 -47.81
CA MET A 69 -9.32 9.92 -49.20
C MET A 69 -10.28 10.83 -50.00
N PRO A 70 -9.77 11.84 -50.72
CA PRO A 70 -10.59 12.80 -51.43
C PRO A 70 -11.47 12.07 -52.45
N ALA A 71 -12.71 12.53 -52.56
CA ALA A 71 -13.73 12.05 -53.49
C ALA A 71 -13.34 12.10 -54.98
N SER A 72 -12.11 12.48 -55.33
CA SER A 72 -11.62 12.51 -56.71
C SER A 72 -11.30 11.13 -57.30
N ALA A 73 -11.20 10.07 -56.48
CA ALA A 73 -10.93 8.71 -56.95
C ALA A 73 -12.11 7.73 -56.75
N ARG A 74 -13.18 8.12 -56.05
CA ARG A 74 -14.47 7.41 -56.10
C ARG A 74 -15.32 8.13 -57.13
N ALA A 75 -15.58 7.46 -58.24
CA ALA A 75 -16.58 7.89 -59.21
C ALA A 75 -17.80 8.48 -58.48
N THR A 76 -18.15 9.71 -58.84
CA THR A 76 -19.32 10.51 -58.43
C THR A 76 -20.32 9.74 -57.56
N PRO A 77 -20.62 10.18 -56.33
CA PRO A 77 -21.57 9.47 -55.47
C PRO A 77 -22.93 9.48 -56.16
N SER A 78 -23.26 8.38 -56.84
CA SER A 78 -24.55 8.23 -57.48
C SER A 78 -25.59 8.15 -56.38
N TYR A 79 -26.76 8.75 -56.59
CA TYR A 79 -27.94 8.68 -55.72
C TYR A 79 -28.26 7.22 -55.28
N ALA A 80 -27.81 6.24 -56.07
CA ALA A 80 -27.85 4.80 -55.78
C ALA A 80 -26.96 4.35 -54.61
N SER A 81 -25.78 4.93 -54.40
CA SER A 81 -24.89 4.65 -53.26
C SER A 81 -25.47 5.18 -51.94
N TYR A 82 -26.06 6.38 -51.99
CA TYR A 82 -26.75 7.02 -50.87
C TYR A 82 -28.03 6.27 -50.47
N THR A 83 -28.77 5.73 -51.45
CA THR A 83 -29.96 4.89 -51.21
C THR A 83 -29.61 3.46 -50.79
N ARG A 84 -28.41 2.93 -51.13
CA ARG A 84 -27.92 1.64 -50.61
C ARG A 84 -27.55 1.72 -49.13
N MET A 85 -26.96 2.83 -48.68
CA MET A 85 -26.80 3.13 -47.24
C MET A 85 -28.16 3.20 -46.52
N ARG A 86 -29.21 3.69 -47.18
CA ARG A 86 -30.57 3.78 -46.62
C ARG A 86 -31.31 2.43 -46.55
N ARG A 87 -30.90 1.42 -47.34
CA ARG A 87 -31.58 0.11 -47.43
C ARG A 87 -30.94 -1.01 -46.62
N SER A 88 -29.72 -0.83 -46.09
CA SER A 88 -29.13 -1.77 -45.16
C SER A 88 -29.73 -1.57 -43.77
N ALA A 89 -30.90 -2.19 -43.55
CA ALA A 89 -31.65 -2.21 -42.32
C ALA A 89 -30.79 -2.71 -41.13
N ASN A 90 -30.56 -1.80 -40.16
CA ASN A 90 -30.30 -1.99 -38.72
C ASN A 90 -29.55 -0.80 -38.05
N GLN A 91 -29.59 0.40 -38.64
CA GLN A 91 -28.87 1.60 -38.14
C GLN A 91 -29.23 1.99 -36.70
N GLY A 92 -30.52 2.00 -36.33
CA GLY A 92 -30.94 2.30 -34.95
C GLY A 92 -30.51 1.24 -33.91
N SER A 93 -30.29 -0.02 -34.35
CA SER A 93 -29.91 -1.11 -33.45
C SER A 93 -28.44 -1.01 -32.99
N ASN A 94 -27.56 -0.52 -33.87
CA ASN A 94 -26.12 -0.44 -33.58
C ASN A 94 -25.80 0.73 -32.64
N ASP A 95 -26.44 1.90 -32.85
CA ASP A 95 -26.31 3.07 -31.97
C ASP A 95 -26.74 2.74 -30.53
N ILE A 96 -27.91 2.11 -30.38
CA ILE A 96 -28.45 1.72 -29.07
C ILE A 96 -27.54 0.69 -28.40
N PHE A 97 -27.06 -0.30 -29.14
CA PHE A 97 -26.12 -1.30 -28.62
C PHE A 97 -24.81 -0.66 -28.15
N ALA A 98 -24.25 0.27 -28.92
CA ALA A 98 -23.02 0.99 -28.54
C ALA A 98 -23.23 1.84 -27.28
N VAL A 99 -24.36 2.53 -27.16
CA VAL A 99 -24.70 3.32 -25.96
C VAL A 99 -24.88 2.42 -24.74
N ILE A 100 -25.58 1.29 -24.87
CA ILE A 100 -25.74 0.32 -23.78
C ILE A 100 -24.39 -0.23 -23.34
N LEU A 101 -23.55 -0.65 -24.29
CA LEU A 101 -22.21 -1.16 -24.01
C LEU A 101 -21.36 -0.11 -23.28
N LEU A 102 -21.36 1.15 -23.73
CA LEU A 102 -20.63 2.25 -23.09
C LEU A 102 -21.19 2.60 -21.70
N GLY A 103 -22.50 2.46 -21.50
CA GLY A 103 -23.12 2.60 -20.18
C GLY A 103 -22.63 1.51 -19.23
N PHE A 104 -22.59 0.26 -19.68
CA PHE A 104 -22.04 -0.85 -18.90
C PHE A 104 -20.55 -0.70 -18.63
N THR A 105 -19.75 -0.21 -19.60
CA THR A 105 -18.31 -0.02 -19.39
C THR A 105 -18.05 1.10 -18.39
N ALA A 106 -18.82 2.19 -18.42
CA ALA A 106 -18.73 3.27 -17.44
C ALA A 106 -19.12 2.79 -16.03
N LEU A 107 -20.24 2.07 -15.90
CA LEU A 107 -20.67 1.51 -14.62
C LEU A 107 -19.68 0.47 -14.08
N SER A 108 -19.14 -0.37 -14.96
CA SER A 108 -18.09 -1.32 -14.62
C SER A 108 -16.88 -0.56 -14.07
N ALA A 109 -16.32 0.40 -14.80
CA ALA A 109 -15.17 1.18 -14.35
C ALA A 109 -15.37 1.81 -12.96
N LEU A 110 -16.57 2.31 -12.65
CA LEU A 110 -16.90 2.84 -11.32
C LEU A 110 -16.95 1.76 -10.23
N GLY A 111 -17.33 0.52 -10.56
CA GLY A 111 -17.34 -0.61 -9.63
C GLY A 111 -15.96 -0.98 -9.08
N GLY A 112 -14.88 -0.71 -9.82
CA GLY A 112 -13.50 -0.91 -9.36
C GLY A 112 -13.14 -0.11 -8.08
N LEU A 113 -13.79 1.03 -7.85
CA LEU A 113 -13.57 1.89 -6.68
C LEU A 113 -13.93 1.21 -5.35
N LEU A 114 -14.89 0.28 -5.37
CA LEU A 114 -15.32 -0.42 -4.15
C LEU A 114 -14.30 -1.48 -3.69
N ALA A 115 -13.66 -2.17 -4.64
CA ALA A 115 -12.62 -3.15 -4.33
C ALA A 115 -11.33 -2.46 -3.84
N GLU A 116 -11.05 -1.26 -4.36
CA GLU A 116 -9.94 -0.42 -3.91
C GLU A 116 -10.05 -0.07 -2.43
N ALA A 117 -11.25 0.28 -1.95
CA ALA A 117 -11.48 0.64 -0.54
C ALA A 117 -11.14 -0.50 0.44
N GLN A 118 -11.31 -1.77 0.03
CA GLN A 118 -10.96 -2.92 0.86
C GLN A 118 -9.44 -3.07 1.01
N VAL A 119 -8.71 -2.88 -0.09
CA VAL A 119 -7.24 -2.93 -0.07
C VAL A 119 -6.69 -1.75 0.73
N ASP A 120 -7.26 -0.56 0.58
CA ASP A 120 -6.86 0.66 1.29
C ASP A 120 -6.92 0.47 2.81
N TYR A 121 -8.02 -0.10 3.31
CA TYR A 121 -8.17 -0.42 4.72
C TYR A 121 -7.07 -1.38 5.22
N SER A 122 -6.77 -2.43 4.46
CA SER A 122 -5.75 -3.40 4.83
C SER A 122 -4.32 -2.82 4.82
N VAL A 123 -3.98 -1.99 3.82
CA VAL A 123 -2.67 -1.31 3.73
C VAL A 123 -2.50 -0.33 4.89
N HIS A 124 -3.54 0.44 5.20
CA HIS A 124 -3.52 1.38 6.31
C HIS A 124 -3.33 0.67 7.66
N ARG A 125 -3.97 -0.49 7.86
CA ARG A 125 -3.79 -1.33 9.06
C ARG A 125 -2.34 -1.83 9.20
N VAL A 126 -1.73 -2.27 8.11
CA VAL A 126 -0.32 -2.67 8.08
C VAL A 126 0.58 -1.48 8.44
N SER A 127 0.41 -0.34 7.77
CA SER A 127 1.17 0.90 8.04
C SER A 127 1.04 1.30 9.52
N HIS A 128 -0.18 1.41 10.04
CA HIS A 128 -0.42 1.78 11.43
C HIS A 128 0.26 0.81 12.43
N SER A 129 0.20 -0.49 12.18
CA SER A 129 0.89 -1.48 13.01
C SER A 129 2.40 -1.30 12.99
N MET A 130 2.99 -1.02 11.82
CA MET A 130 4.43 -0.79 11.69
C MET A 130 4.88 0.48 12.44
N HIS A 131 4.06 1.55 12.42
CA HIS A 131 4.32 2.75 13.23
C HIS A 131 4.27 2.45 14.73
N ASN A 132 3.28 1.68 15.18
CA ASN A 132 3.15 1.33 16.60
C ASN A 132 4.33 0.48 17.07
N VAL A 133 4.73 -0.55 16.31
CA VAL A 133 5.89 -1.38 16.65
C VAL A 133 7.18 -0.53 16.63
N SER A 134 7.32 0.38 15.67
CA SER A 134 8.45 1.32 15.61
C SER A 134 8.52 2.21 16.86
N HIS A 135 7.38 2.67 17.37
CA HIS A 135 7.31 3.46 18.60
C HIS A 135 7.74 2.63 19.82
N THR A 136 7.27 1.38 19.93
CA THR A 136 7.70 0.47 21.00
C THR A 136 9.21 0.23 20.96
N PHE A 137 9.80 -0.03 19.80
CA PHE A 137 11.24 -0.24 19.67
C PHE A 137 12.04 1.03 19.99
N HIS A 138 11.53 2.21 19.63
CA HIS A 138 12.14 3.48 20.02
C HIS A 138 12.08 3.71 21.54
N SER A 139 10.96 3.35 22.18
CA SER A 139 10.79 3.40 23.64
C SER A 139 11.80 2.48 24.34
N LEU A 140 11.92 1.23 23.88
CA LEU A 140 12.90 0.27 24.40
C LEU A 140 14.35 0.75 24.26
N HIS A 141 14.68 1.39 23.13
CA HIS A 141 15.99 2.01 22.93
C HIS A 141 16.25 3.14 23.93
N SER A 142 15.27 4.03 24.13
CA SER A 142 15.36 5.12 25.10
C SER A 142 15.55 4.61 26.53
N ILE A 143 14.79 3.58 26.91
CA ILE A 143 14.92 2.94 28.23
C ILE A 143 16.31 2.34 28.40
N GLY A 144 16.83 1.58 27.43
CA GLY A 144 18.17 1.00 27.49
C GLY A 144 19.27 2.06 27.66
N TYR A 145 19.17 3.19 26.94
CA TYR A 145 20.10 4.31 27.08
C TYR A 145 20.03 4.96 28.48
N ASN A 146 18.83 5.26 28.97
CA ASN A 146 18.63 5.90 30.27
C ASN A 146 19.10 5.01 31.42
N VAL A 147 18.81 3.71 31.37
CA VAL A 147 19.25 2.73 32.37
C VAL A 147 20.78 2.69 32.47
N SER A 148 21.48 2.73 31.33
CA SER A 148 22.95 2.79 31.28
C SER A 148 23.52 4.10 31.86
N ALA A 149 22.91 5.23 31.54
CA ALA A 149 23.33 6.54 32.04
C ALA A 149 23.16 6.65 33.57
N VAL A 150 22.00 6.23 34.10
CA VAL A 150 21.72 6.31 35.54
C VAL A 150 22.61 5.34 36.33
N ALA A 151 22.82 4.11 35.85
CA ALA A 151 23.73 3.16 36.51
C ALA A 151 25.17 3.68 36.60
N THR A 152 25.64 4.40 35.57
CA THR A 152 26.96 5.04 35.59
C THR A 152 27.03 6.14 36.67
N GLY A 153 25.93 6.88 36.87
CA GLY A 153 25.78 7.84 37.96
C GLY A 153 25.86 7.20 39.35
N VAL A 154 25.15 6.08 39.55
CA VAL A 154 25.20 5.32 40.82
C VAL A 154 26.62 4.91 41.15
N ARG A 155 27.35 4.37 40.15
CA ARG A 155 28.76 3.98 40.33
C ARG A 155 29.65 5.18 40.68
N ALA A 156 29.54 6.27 39.94
CA ALA A 156 30.36 7.46 40.18
C ALA A 156 30.16 8.00 41.61
N ASN A 157 28.90 8.06 42.07
CA ASN A 157 28.57 8.50 43.41
C ASN A 157 29.05 7.51 44.49
N ALA A 158 28.93 6.20 44.25
CA ALA A 158 29.42 5.17 45.19
C ALA A 158 30.95 5.16 45.29
N ASP A 159 31.66 5.31 44.16
CA ASP A 159 33.12 5.37 44.12
C ASP A 159 33.63 6.65 44.83
N ASP A 160 33.01 7.81 44.60
CA ASP A 160 33.39 9.07 45.27
C ASP A 160 33.06 9.05 46.78
N MET A 161 31.95 8.40 47.17
CA MET A 161 31.62 8.19 48.59
C MET A 161 32.72 7.40 49.31
N LEU A 162 33.23 6.32 48.70
CA LEU A 162 34.31 5.52 49.27
C LEU A 162 35.61 6.31 49.42
N LEU A 163 35.94 7.14 48.43
CA LEU A 163 37.11 8.01 48.48
C LEU A 163 36.97 9.08 49.58
N SER A 164 35.79 9.70 49.69
CA SER A 164 35.52 10.79 50.62
C SER A 164 35.47 10.37 52.09
N PHE A 165 35.11 9.12 52.37
CA PHE A 165 34.96 8.57 53.73
C PHE A 165 35.95 7.43 54.03
N ASN A 166 37.12 7.44 53.38
CA ASN A 166 38.13 6.39 53.47
C ASN A 166 38.31 5.83 54.90
N ASP A 167 38.21 4.51 55.05
CA ASP A 167 38.31 3.73 56.29
C ASP A 167 37.25 4.01 57.40
N THR A 168 36.28 4.90 57.18
CA THR A 168 35.22 5.21 58.16
C THR A 168 33.89 4.52 57.88
N LEU A 169 33.72 3.96 56.68
CA LEU A 169 32.51 3.26 56.26
C LEU A 169 32.60 1.74 56.54
N PRO A 170 31.45 1.08 56.79
CA PRO A 170 31.41 -0.38 56.94
C PRO A 170 31.76 -1.08 55.62
N GLN A 171 32.16 -2.35 55.69
CA GLN A 171 32.50 -3.16 54.50
C GLN A 171 31.37 -3.20 53.47
N ASN A 172 30.10 -3.10 53.88
CA ASN A 172 28.97 -3.02 52.96
C ASN A 172 29.03 -1.80 52.00
N ALA A 173 29.76 -0.74 52.33
CA ALA A 173 29.95 0.38 51.41
C ALA A 173 30.77 0.00 50.17
N THR A 174 31.75 -0.89 50.29
CA THR A 174 32.50 -1.38 49.12
C THR A 174 31.64 -2.34 48.29
N GLN A 175 30.72 -3.08 48.92
CA GLN A 175 29.73 -3.91 48.23
C GLN A 175 28.79 -3.06 47.36
N LEU A 176 28.39 -1.86 47.80
CA LEU A 176 27.56 -0.95 46.98
C LEU A 176 28.26 -0.54 45.68
N SER A 177 29.56 -0.20 45.73
CA SER A 177 30.36 0.12 44.53
C SER A 177 30.50 -1.09 43.60
N ILE A 178 30.69 -2.29 44.15
CA ILE A 178 30.76 -3.53 43.37
C ILE A 178 29.43 -3.82 42.65
N GLU A 179 28.29 -3.70 43.34
CA GLU A 179 26.98 -3.86 42.70
C GLU A 179 26.70 -2.75 41.69
N ALA A 180 27.08 -1.50 41.97
CA ALA A 180 26.99 -0.42 41.00
C ALA A 180 27.82 -0.69 39.73
N MET A 181 29.01 -1.28 39.88
CA MET A 181 29.83 -1.71 38.74
C MET A 181 29.16 -2.83 37.94
N ARG A 182 28.53 -3.81 38.61
CA ARG A 182 27.76 -4.87 37.94
C ARG A 182 26.56 -4.29 37.21
N LEU A 183 25.81 -3.38 37.82
CA LEU A 183 24.73 -2.64 37.17
C LEU A 183 25.25 -1.99 35.89
N VAL A 184 26.31 -1.19 35.93
CA VAL A 184 26.88 -0.55 34.74
C VAL A 184 27.19 -1.55 33.61
N HIS A 185 27.75 -2.72 33.95
CA HIS A 185 28.05 -3.74 32.96
C HIS A 185 26.78 -4.31 32.32
N ILE A 186 25.82 -4.73 33.13
CA ILE A 186 24.54 -5.30 32.70
C ILE A 186 23.74 -4.29 31.88
N THR A 187 23.70 -3.03 32.32
CA THR A 187 22.97 -1.96 31.63
C THR A 187 23.60 -1.60 30.30
N ARG A 188 24.93 -1.74 30.16
CA ARG A 188 25.61 -1.53 28.89
C ARG A 188 25.31 -2.66 27.90
N GLU A 189 25.23 -3.90 28.38
CA GLU A 189 24.78 -5.03 27.57
C GLU A 189 23.33 -4.84 27.10
N LEU A 190 22.43 -4.42 28.02
CA LEU A 190 21.04 -4.10 27.69
C LEU A 190 20.93 -2.93 26.70
N ALA A 191 21.72 -1.86 26.87
CA ALA A 191 21.75 -0.73 25.95
C ALA A 191 22.22 -1.16 24.56
N ASN A 192 23.24 -2.02 24.47
CA ASN A 192 23.70 -2.56 23.20
C ASN A 192 22.62 -3.43 22.54
N ALA A 193 22.00 -4.34 23.30
CA ALA A 193 20.95 -5.22 22.79
C ALA A 193 19.73 -4.42 22.29
N THR A 194 19.26 -3.43 23.06
CA THR A 194 18.16 -2.54 22.66
C THR A 194 18.53 -1.59 21.51
N SER A 195 19.81 -1.25 21.35
CA SER A 195 20.27 -0.46 20.20
C SER A 195 20.27 -1.22 18.87
N ALA A 196 20.31 -2.56 18.94
CA ALA A 196 20.19 -3.43 17.77
C ALA A 196 18.73 -3.62 17.32
N LEU A 197 17.74 -3.12 18.07
CA LEU A 197 16.35 -3.14 17.64
C LEU A 197 16.15 -2.27 16.39
N PRO A 198 15.32 -2.69 15.43
CA PRO A 198 15.03 -1.91 14.24
C PRO A 198 14.42 -0.55 14.60
N LYS A 199 14.99 0.53 14.07
CA LYS A 199 14.50 1.90 14.33
C LYS A 199 13.51 2.41 13.28
N ASP A 200 13.53 1.83 12.08
CA ASP A 200 12.95 2.46 10.88
C ASP A 200 11.79 1.68 10.26
N LEU A 201 11.07 0.86 11.05
CA LEU A 201 9.85 0.19 10.55
C LEU A 201 8.81 1.19 10.07
N LYS A 202 8.74 2.35 10.73
CA LYS A 202 7.94 3.49 10.29
C LYS A 202 8.29 3.94 8.87
N HIS A 203 9.57 3.99 8.50
CA HIS A 203 9.98 4.39 7.16
C HIS A 203 9.50 3.39 6.12
N MET A 204 9.60 2.09 6.41
CA MET A 204 9.10 1.06 5.51
C MET A 204 7.57 1.12 5.37
N GLY A 205 6.83 1.36 6.46
CA GLY A 205 5.39 1.58 6.42
C GLY A 205 5.00 2.77 5.54
N ASN A 206 5.71 3.89 5.68
CA ASN A 206 5.49 5.08 4.84
C ASN A 206 5.79 4.82 3.35
N ASP A 207 6.88 4.12 3.03
CA ASP A 207 7.24 3.77 1.65
C ASP A 207 6.20 2.85 1.02
N TRP A 208 5.66 1.89 1.78
CA TRP A 208 4.57 1.03 1.31
C TRP A 208 3.27 1.80 1.07
N GLU A 209 2.92 2.70 1.98
CA GLU A 209 1.75 3.58 1.84
C GLU A 209 1.88 4.52 0.64
N GLU A 210 3.07 5.09 0.41
CA GLU A 210 3.35 5.92 -0.75
C GLU A 210 3.26 5.13 -2.07
N LYS A 211 3.87 3.94 -2.14
CA LYS A 211 3.78 3.06 -3.31
C LYS A 211 2.35 2.66 -3.60
N TYR A 212 1.57 2.34 -2.57
CA TYR A 212 0.15 2.05 -2.70
C TYR A 212 -0.63 3.28 -3.18
N PHE A 213 -0.35 4.47 -2.63
CA PHE A 213 -0.97 5.72 -3.06
C PHE A 213 -0.76 6.01 -4.55
N TRP A 214 0.46 5.81 -5.08
CA TRP A 214 0.73 5.99 -6.51
C TRP A 214 -0.03 5.00 -7.38
N MET A 215 -0.10 3.73 -6.96
CA MET A 215 -0.90 2.71 -7.65
C MET A 215 -2.38 3.09 -7.64
N LYS A 216 -2.91 3.45 -6.47
CA LYS A 216 -4.30 3.90 -6.25
C LYS A 216 -4.66 5.11 -7.12
N SER A 217 -3.82 6.15 -7.12
CA SER A 217 -4.02 7.35 -7.92
C SER A 217 -4.04 7.04 -9.42
N SER A 218 -3.19 6.12 -9.88
CA SER A 218 -3.13 5.70 -11.29
C SER A 218 -4.41 4.98 -11.71
N THR A 219 -4.92 4.09 -10.86
CA THR A 219 -6.19 3.38 -11.07
C THR A 219 -7.37 4.34 -11.12
N ASN A 220 -7.47 5.26 -10.16
CA ASN A 220 -8.50 6.28 -10.15
C ASN A 220 -8.45 7.18 -11.40
N GLY A 221 -7.25 7.60 -11.82
CA GLY A 221 -7.06 8.37 -13.04
C GLY A 221 -7.56 7.63 -14.30
N ILE A 222 -7.30 6.33 -14.39
CA ILE A 222 -7.76 5.48 -15.50
C ILE A 222 -9.28 5.31 -15.47
N ILE A 223 -9.86 5.03 -14.31
CA ILE A 223 -11.32 4.89 -14.13
C ILE A 223 -12.04 6.20 -14.53
N LEU A 224 -11.55 7.35 -14.06
CA LEU A 224 -12.12 8.66 -14.36
C LEU A 224 -11.99 9.02 -15.85
N THR A 225 -10.83 8.76 -16.46
CA THR A 225 -10.63 9.01 -17.89
C THR A 225 -11.54 8.14 -18.75
N MET A 226 -11.72 6.88 -18.35
CA MET A 226 -12.59 5.93 -19.04
C MET A 226 -14.06 6.33 -18.94
N THR A 227 -14.54 6.62 -17.73
CA THR A 227 -15.93 7.05 -17.51
C THR A 227 -16.24 8.35 -18.26
N LEU A 228 -15.34 9.34 -18.19
CA LEU A 228 -15.45 10.58 -18.97
C LEU A 228 -15.55 10.28 -20.46
N SER A 229 -14.68 9.41 -20.98
CA SER A 229 -14.69 9.08 -22.40
C SER A 229 -15.98 8.37 -22.83
N CYS A 230 -16.51 7.48 -21.99
CA CYS A 230 -17.79 6.81 -22.26
C CYS A 230 -18.95 7.82 -22.31
N PHE A 231 -19.01 8.78 -21.37
CA PHE A 231 -20.04 9.83 -21.39
C PHE A 231 -19.88 10.77 -22.59
N LEU A 232 -18.64 11.13 -22.97
CA LEU A 232 -18.37 11.90 -24.18
C LEU A 232 -18.79 11.14 -25.45
N ALA A 233 -18.55 9.83 -25.50
CA ALA A 233 -18.98 8.99 -26.62
C ALA A 233 -20.51 8.89 -26.70
N ILE A 234 -21.19 8.64 -25.57
CA ILE A 234 -22.66 8.56 -25.52
C ILE A 234 -23.29 9.89 -25.95
N SER A 235 -22.81 11.01 -25.41
CA SER A 235 -23.30 12.34 -25.80
C SER A 235 -23.02 12.64 -27.27
N ALA A 236 -21.83 12.32 -27.78
CA ALA A 236 -21.49 12.53 -29.18
C ALA A 236 -22.37 11.73 -30.14
N ILE A 237 -22.76 10.50 -29.78
CA ILE A 237 -23.72 9.69 -30.56
C ILE A 237 -25.11 10.34 -30.54
N GLY A 238 -25.57 10.82 -29.38
CA GLY A 238 -26.89 11.44 -29.24
C GLY A 238 -27.03 12.78 -29.97
N TRP A 239 -25.98 13.60 -29.95
CA TRP A 239 -25.95 14.93 -30.58
C TRP A 239 -25.34 14.93 -31.99
N SER A 240 -24.95 13.76 -32.51
CA SER A 240 -24.29 13.59 -33.80
C SER A 240 -23.05 14.48 -34.01
N MET A 241 -22.17 14.59 -33.01
CA MET A 241 -20.96 15.42 -33.07
C MET A 241 -19.71 14.56 -33.35
N SER A 242 -19.15 14.57 -34.56
CA SER A 242 -18.02 13.70 -34.87
C SER A 242 -16.71 14.13 -34.20
N SER A 243 -16.52 15.41 -33.92
CA SER A 243 -15.32 15.93 -33.24
C SER A 243 -15.20 15.42 -31.79
N THR A 244 -16.29 15.49 -31.03
CA THR A 244 -16.39 14.94 -29.67
C THR A 244 -16.22 13.42 -29.66
N LEU A 245 -16.75 12.73 -30.67
CA LEU A 245 -16.59 11.29 -30.83
C LEU A 245 -15.13 10.89 -31.11
N ARG A 246 -14.39 11.67 -31.91
CA ARG A 246 -12.95 11.45 -32.14
C ARG A 246 -12.14 11.60 -30.86
N LEU A 247 -12.46 12.61 -30.06
CA LEU A 247 -11.80 12.83 -28.78
C LEU A 247 -12.08 11.68 -27.80
N ALA A 248 -13.32 11.18 -27.73
CA ALA A 248 -13.66 10.02 -26.92
C ALA A 248 -12.91 8.74 -27.37
N ILE A 249 -12.89 8.46 -28.69
CA ILE A 249 -12.14 7.32 -29.24
C ILE A 249 -10.64 7.44 -28.91
N PHE A 250 -10.07 8.63 -29.06
CA PHE A 250 -8.67 8.88 -28.72
C PHE A 250 -8.38 8.62 -27.23
N LEU A 251 -9.22 9.14 -26.33
CA LEU A 251 -9.08 8.92 -24.89
C LEU A 251 -9.16 7.44 -24.53
N ILE A 252 -10.11 6.69 -25.10
CA ILE A 252 -10.22 5.24 -24.86
C ILE A 252 -8.96 4.51 -25.35
N LEU A 253 -8.46 4.85 -26.55
CA LEU A 253 -7.26 4.22 -27.09
C LEU A 253 -6.04 4.46 -26.19
N VAL A 254 -5.86 5.66 -25.65
CA VAL A 254 -4.74 5.99 -24.74
C VAL A 254 -4.83 5.23 -23.41
N VAL A 255 -6.04 4.95 -22.94
CA VAL A 255 -6.26 4.21 -21.68
C VAL A 255 -5.88 2.73 -21.79
N ILE A 256 -5.97 2.12 -22.98
CA ILE A 256 -5.80 0.66 -23.15
C ILE A 256 -4.42 0.14 -22.69
N PRO A 257 -3.26 0.71 -23.11
CA PRO A 257 -1.95 0.25 -22.64
C PRO A 257 -1.81 0.36 -21.12
N SER A 258 -2.21 1.49 -20.54
CA SER A 258 -2.10 1.76 -19.10
C SER A 258 -2.99 0.83 -18.28
N SER A 259 -4.20 0.54 -18.78
CA SER A 259 -5.14 -0.43 -18.22
C SER A 259 -4.55 -1.84 -18.16
N HIS A 260 -3.83 -2.27 -19.20
CA HIS A 260 -3.14 -3.57 -19.21
C HIS A 260 -1.87 -3.59 -18.34
N GLY A 261 -1.19 -2.44 -18.18
CA GLY A 261 -0.13 -2.29 -17.19
C GLY A 261 -0.64 -2.51 -15.76
N LEU A 262 -1.76 -1.86 -15.40
CA LEU A 262 -2.42 -2.07 -14.10
C LEU A 262 -2.88 -3.52 -13.89
N PHE A 263 -3.40 -4.17 -14.94
CA PHE A 263 -3.75 -5.59 -14.89
C PHE A 263 -2.56 -6.45 -14.43
N GLY A 264 -1.37 -6.21 -14.99
CA GLY A 264 -0.15 -6.89 -14.58
C GLY A 264 0.30 -6.57 -13.16
N ILE A 265 0.17 -5.30 -12.75
CA ILE A 265 0.50 -4.87 -11.37
C ILE A 265 -0.42 -5.56 -10.36
N TYR A 266 -1.73 -5.56 -10.59
CA TYR A 266 -2.69 -6.22 -9.71
C TYR A 266 -2.49 -7.73 -9.64
N LEU A 267 -2.21 -8.39 -10.77
CA LEU A 267 -1.89 -9.81 -10.78
C LEU A 267 -0.63 -10.11 -9.96
N SER A 268 0.45 -9.36 -10.22
CA SER A 268 1.71 -9.50 -9.51
C SER A 268 1.55 -9.28 -8.01
N LYS A 269 0.79 -8.27 -7.60
CA LYS A 269 0.54 -7.97 -6.18
C LYS A 269 -0.40 -8.98 -5.52
N SER A 270 -1.35 -9.54 -6.28
CA SER A 270 -2.20 -10.63 -5.79
C SER A 270 -1.39 -11.90 -5.53
N ILE A 271 -0.46 -12.26 -6.44
CA ILE A 271 0.45 -13.39 -6.26
C ILE A 271 1.34 -13.18 -5.03
N GLU A 272 2.00 -12.01 -4.94
CA GLU A 272 2.87 -11.67 -3.80
C GLU A 272 2.13 -11.72 -2.46
N ALA A 273 0.90 -11.20 -2.40
CA ALA A 273 0.06 -11.25 -1.22
C ALA A 273 -0.38 -12.68 -0.88
N ALA A 274 -0.73 -13.50 -1.88
CA ALA A 274 -1.11 -14.90 -1.67
C ALA A 274 0.07 -15.73 -1.14
N ASP A 275 1.27 -15.58 -1.72
CA ASP A 275 2.48 -16.26 -1.26
C ASP A 275 2.81 -15.90 0.19
N PHE A 276 2.69 -14.62 0.54
CA PHE A 276 2.84 -14.18 1.93
C PHE A 276 1.85 -14.89 2.87
N CYS A 277 0.59 -15.01 2.45
CA CYS A 277 -0.50 -15.56 3.26
C CYS A 277 -0.50 -17.08 3.43
N VAL A 278 0.32 -17.82 2.66
CA VAL A 278 0.49 -19.28 2.87
C VAL A 278 1.21 -19.59 4.18
N ALA A 279 2.16 -18.74 4.58
CA ALA A 279 2.93 -18.92 5.81
C ALA A 279 3.25 -17.57 6.48
N PRO A 280 2.23 -16.82 6.95
CA PRO A 280 2.37 -15.40 7.29
C PRO A 280 3.37 -15.12 8.42
N VAL A 281 3.51 -16.02 9.39
CA VAL A 281 4.51 -15.88 10.48
C VAL A 281 5.93 -16.00 9.91
N ALA A 282 6.22 -17.09 9.18
CA ALA A 282 7.53 -17.30 8.58
C ALA A 282 7.88 -16.20 7.56
N ASN A 283 6.89 -15.78 6.77
CA ASN A 283 7.04 -14.74 5.76
C ASN A 283 7.21 -13.34 6.36
N THR A 284 6.63 -13.09 7.54
CA THR A 284 6.92 -11.87 8.32
C THR A 284 8.39 -11.85 8.75
N LEU A 285 8.93 -12.98 9.21
CA LEU A 285 10.36 -13.07 9.57
C LEU A 285 11.27 -12.92 8.35
N ALA A 286 10.83 -13.41 7.19
CA ALA A 286 11.55 -13.25 5.92
C ALA A 286 11.65 -11.79 5.45
N LEU A 287 10.73 -10.91 5.88
CA LEU A 287 10.82 -9.46 5.66
C LEU A 287 11.91 -8.79 6.52
N PHE A 288 12.41 -9.47 7.56
CA PHE A 288 13.38 -8.91 8.51
C PHE A 288 14.58 -9.85 8.71
N PRO A 289 15.37 -10.14 7.66
CA PRO A 289 16.39 -11.19 7.69
C PRO A 289 17.51 -10.92 8.71
N ASN A 290 17.81 -9.65 9.01
CA ASN A 290 18.88 -9.27 9.93
C ASN A 290 18.46 -9.28 11.42
N ASP A 291 17.16 -9.28 11.71
CA ASP A 291 16.59 -9.07 13.05
C ASP A 291 15.67 -10.22 13.49
N THR A 292 15.84 -11.39 12.87
CA THR A 292 14.94 -12.55 12.96
C THR A 292 14.65 -12.97 14.40
N ALA A 293 15.65 -13.05 15.29
CA ALA A 293 15.46 -13.48 16.67
C ALA A 293 14.56 -12.53 17.50
N THR A 294 14.70 -11.22 17.29
CA THR A 294 13.89 -10.21 17.98
C THR A 294 12.47 -10.22 17.45
N PHE A 295 12.30 -10.22 16.12
CA PHE A 295 10.96 -10.27 15.52
C PHE A 295 10.25 -11.57 15.86
N GLN A 296 10.96 -12.70 15.91
CA GLN A 296 10.40 -13.97 16.31
C GLN A 296 9.78 -13.90 17.71
N PHE A 297 10.46 -13.26 18.67
CA PHE A 297 9.89 -13.05 20.01
C PHE A 297 8.57 -12.25 19.97
N PHE A 298 8.49 -11.17 19.20
CA PHE A 298 7.30 -10.33 19.13
C PHE A 298 6.17 -10.91 18.27
N VAL A 299 6.49 -11.74 17.29
CA VAL A 299 5.51 -12.38 16.39
C VAL A 299 4.94 -13.66 17.01
N GLU A 300 5.80 -14.54 17.53
CA GLU A 300 5.37 -15.84 18.08
C GLU A 300 4.92 -15.74 19.54
N CYS A 301 5.43 -14.75 20.29
CA CYS A 301 5.20 -14.54 21.71
C CYS A 301 5.21 -15.85 22.54
N PRO A 302 6.37 -16.55 22.60
CA PRO A 302 6.44 -17.85 23.25
C PRO A 302 6.14 -17.73 24.74
N ALA A 303 5.38 -18.70 25.27
CA ALA A 303 5.01 -18.73 26.68
C ALA A 303 6.25 -18.71 27.59
N ASN A 304 6.18 -17.94 28.68
CA ASN A 304 7.22 -17.80 29.70
C ASN A 304 8.57 -17.24 29.21
N THR A 305 8.60 -16.62 28.03
CA THR A 305 9.79 -15.92 27.55
C THR A 305 9.64 -14.42 27.78
N THR A 306 10.76 -13.77 28.13
CA THR A 306 10.85 -12.31 28.25
C THR A 306 12.00 -11.85 27.39
N LEU A 307 11.83 -10.69 26.75
CA LEU A 307 12.89 -10.10 25.95
C LEU A 307 14.11 -9.84 26.86
N TYR A 308 15.26 -10.42 26.50
CA TYR A 308 16.49 -10.37 27.29
C TYR A 308 16.33 -10.85 28.74
N GLY A 309 15.50 -11.88 28.97
CA GLY A 309 15.16 -12.38 30.31
C GLY A 309 16.34 -12.60 31.27
N PRO A 310 17.42 -13.29 30.88
CA PRO A 310 18.60 -13.47 31.73
C PRO A 310 19.26 -12.15 32.15
N THR A 311 19.44 -11.23 31.22
CA THR A 311 20.02 -9.90 31.45
C THR A 311 19.15 -9.09 32.41
N MET A 312 17.83 -9.11 32.22
CA MET A 312 16.88 -8.41 33.10
C MET A 312 16.77 -9.04 34.49
N ALA A 313 16.91 -10.37 34.61
CA ALA A 313 16.95 -11.04 35.91
C ALA A 313 18.22 -10.66 36.69
N ALA A 314 19.38 -10.66 36.03
CA ALA A 314 20.64 -10.21 36.62
C ALA A 314 20.58 -8.73 37.04
N PHE A 315 19.99 -7.88 36.18
CA PHE A 315 19.77 -6.46 36.48
C PHE A 315 18.92 -6.28 37.74
N ARG A 316 17.78 -6.96 37.84
CA ARG A 316 16.88 -6.87 39.01
C ARG A 316 17.53 -7.37 40.30
N ALA A 317 18.32 -8.44 40.23
CA ALA A 317 19.06 -8.95 41.38
C ALA A 317 20.08 -7.93 41.89
N SER A 318 20.94 -7.41 41.00
CA SER A 318 21.96 -6.43 41.37
C SER A 318 21.34 -5.11 41.85
N LEU A 319 20.21 -4.70 41.27
CA LEU A 319 19.47 -3.53 41.73
C LEU A 319 18.89 -3.72 43.14
N ALA A 320 18.33 -4.89 43.43
CA ALA A 320 17.82 -5.21 44.77
C ALA A 320 18.94 -5.26 45.81
N ASP A 321 20.08 -5.87 45.46
CA ASP A 321 21.26 -5.93 46.34
C ASP A 321 21.84 -4.54 46.61
N ALA A 322 21.94 -3.70 45.57
CA ALA A 322 22.38 -2.30 45.72
C ALA A 322 21.42 -1.50 46.60
N SER A 323 20.11 -1.64 46.41
CA SER A 323 19.08 -0.95 47.20
C SER A 323 19.08 -1.40 48.67
N ALA A 324 19.23 -2.71 48.92
CA ALA A 324 19.36 -3.23 50.29
C ALA A 324 20.63 -2.71 50.98
N THR A 325 21.73 -2.59 50.21
CA THR A 325 22.99 -2.06 50.72
C THR A 325 22.90 -0.56 51.00
N GLU A 326 22.27 0.23 50.14
CA GLU A 326 21.98 1.65 50.36
C GLU A 326 21.15 1.85 51.64
N ALA A 327 20.06 1.09 51.80
CA ALA A 327 19.21 1.18 52.98
C ALA A 327 19.96 0.83 54.28
N TYR A 328 20.86 -0.15 54.21
CA TYR A 328 21.76 -0.47 55.32
C TYR A 328 22.68 0.72 55.66
N LEU A 329 23.30 1.35 54.66
CA LEU A 329 24.17 2.51 54.87
C LEU A 329 23.39 3.72 55.40
N GLN A 330 22.14 3.93 54.97
CA GLN A 330 21.24 4.94 55.54
C GLN A 330 20.98 4.69 57.03
N SER A 331 20.81 3.42 57.43
CA SER A 331 20.65 3.06 58.84
C SER A 331 21.94 3.31 59.63
N PHE A 332 23.11 3.00 59.04
CA PHE A 332 24.42 3.24 59.64
C PHE A 332 24.69 4.75 59.80
N ALA A 333 24.35 5.57 58.80
CA ALA A 333 24.56 7.01 58.83
C ALA A 333 23.89 7.69 60.05
N LYS A 334 22.78 7.12 60.56
CA LYS A 334 22.10 7.61 61.78
C LYS A 334 22.93 7.43 63.06
N THR A 335 23.94 6.57 63.05
CA THR A 335 24.85 6.33 64.18
C THR A 335 26.02 7.31 64.21
N LEU A 336 26.23 8.08 63.14
CA LEU A 336 27.35 9.02 63.00
C LEU A 336 27.02 10.41 63.57
N PRO A 337 28.05 11.20 63.92
CA PRO A 337 27.87 12.61 64.28
C PRO A 337 27.14 13.41 63.19
N GLU A 338 26.42 14.45 63.57
CA GLU A 338 25.49 15.17 62.68
C GLU A 338 26.13 15.68 61.37
N GLU A 339 27.32 16.29 61.45
CA GLU A 339 28.04 16.81 60.28
C GLU A 339 28.43 15.69 59.31
N THR A 340 29.00 14.61 59.83
CA THR A 340 29.39 13.42 59.04
C THR A 340 28.16 12.73 58.44
N ARG A 341 27.07 12.62 59.22
CA ARG A 341 25.80 12.07 58.77
C ARG A 341 25.21 12.88 57.61
N LYS A 342 25.13 14.21 57.73
CA LYS A 342 24.60 15.08 56.65
C LYS A 342 25.41 14.94 55.38
N ARG A 343 26.74 14.92 55.49
CA ARG A 343 27.63 14.75 54.33
C ARG A 343 27.46 13.39 53.66
N LEU A 344 27.26 12.31 54.42
CA LEU A 344 27.05 10.97 53.88
C LEU A 344 25.65 10.79 53.29
N GLN A 345 24.59 11.20 54.01
CA GLN A 345 23.21 11.09 53.55
C GLN A 345 22.94 12.01 52.35
N VAL A 346 23.00 13.32 52.55
CA VAL A 346 22.61 14.30 51.53
C VAL A 346 23.60 14.34 50.37
N GLY A 347 24.88 14.11 50.65
CA GLY A 347 25.93 14.17 49.63
C GLY A 347 25.99 12.94 48.72
N TYR A 348 25.60 11.76 49.22
CA TYR A 348 25.84 10.49 48.52
C TYR A 348 24.67 9.53 48.58
N LEU A 349 24.20 9.14 49.77
CA LEU A 349 23.18 8.09 49.90
C LEU A 349 21.83 8.52 49.31
N ASP A 350 21.37 9.75 49.55
CA ASP A 350 20.10 10.25 49.00
C ASP A 350 20.15 10.31 47.46
N PRO A 351 21.19 10.89 46.80
CA PRO A 351 21.34 10.80 45.35
C PRO A 351 21.43 9.38 44.80
N ILE A 352 22.11 8.46 45.50
CA ILE A 352 22.20 7.06 45.09
C ILE A 352 20.82 6.39 45.20
N GLY A 353 20.09 6.63 46.29
CA GLY A 353 18.72 6.15 46.49
C GLY A 353 17.79 6.59 45.37
N ASP A 354 17.77 7.90 45.06
CA ASP A 354 16.96 8.46 43.96
C ASP A 354 17.30 7.81 42.60
N GLN A 355 18.59 7.55 42.35
CA GLN A 355 19.05 6.89 41.12
C GLN A 355 18.65 5.40 41.08
N LEU A 356 18.73 4.68 42.19
CA LEU A 356 18.28 3.29 42.29
C LEU A 356 16.76 3.17 42.11
N ASP A 357 15.99 4.08 42.69
CA ASP A 357 14.55 4.17 42.48
C ASP A 357 14.20 4.47 41.02
N SER A 358 14.96 5.37 40.37
CA SER A 358 14.83 5.63 38.94
C SER A 358 15.15 4.38 38.10
N LEU A 359 16.17 3.61 38.46
CA LEU A 359 16.50 2.34 37.80
C LEU A 359 15.37 1.31 37.96
N ALA A 360 14.73 1.24 39.13
CA ALA A 360 13.59 0.36 39.37
C ALA A 360 12.36 0.75 38.52
N SER A 361 12.08 2.06 38.42
CA SER A 361 11.02 2.59 37.55
C SER A 361 11.27 2.28 36.07
N LEU A 362 12.50 2.46 35.60
CA LEU A 362 12.89 2.11 34.23
C LEU A 362 12.80 0.60 33.96
N ALA A 363 13.17 -0.25 34.93
CA ALA A 363 13.05 -1.71 34.81
C ALA A 363 11.59 -2.17 34.68
N THR A 364 10.69 -1.48 35.38
CA THR A 364 9.26 -1.73 35.32
C THR A 364 8.70 -1.29 33.97
N SER A 365 9.09 -0.09 33.51
CA SER A 365 8.74 0.43 32.18
C SER A 365 9.23 -0.48 31.07
N PHE A 366 10.47 -0.98 31.15
CA PHE A 366 11.01 -1.96 30.21
C PHE A 366 10.13 -3.20 30.13
N GLY A 367 9.74 -3.77 31.27
CA GLY A 367 8.93 -4.98 31.32
C GLY A 367 7.53 -4.81 30.69
N VAL A 368 6.94 -3.62 30.79
CA VAL A 368 5.66 -3.30 30.15
C VAL A 368 5.81 -3.13 28.65
N GLU A 369 6.79 -2.34 28.20
CA GLU A 369 7.05 -2.05 26.78
C GLU A 369 7.59 -3.28 26.02
N SER A 370 8.35 -4.14 26.69
CA SER A 370 8.91 -5.36 26.09
C SER A 370 7.93 -6.53 26.05
N ALA A 371 6.68 -6.34 26.48
CA ALA A 371 5.67 -7.39 26.46
C ALA A 371 5.34 -7.77 25.01
N CYS A 372 5.47 -9.06 24.66
CA CYS A 372 5.18 -9.53 23.29
C CYS A 372 3.68 -9.60 22.98
N ALA A 373 2.82 -9.79 24.00
CA ALA A 373 1.41 -10.09 23.78
C ALA A 373 0.64 -9.00 23.00
N PRO A 374 0.82 -7.69 23.27
CA PRO A 374 0.17 -6.65 22.47
C PRO A 374 0.61 -6.64 21.00
N ILE A 375 1.91 -6.83 20.75
CA ILE A 375 2.47 -6.83 19.38
C ILE A 375 2.03 -8.09 18.63
N ALA A 376 2.07 -9.26 19.25
CA ALA A 376 1.61 -10.51 18.66
C ALA A 376 0.11 -10.49 18.34
N ALA A 377 -0.72 -9.92 19.23
CA ALA A 377 -2.15 -9.74 18.99
C ALA A 377 -2.41 -8.79 17.81
N SER A 378 -1.69 -7.65 17.75
CA SER A 378 -1.75 -6.71 16.64
C SER A 378 -1.29 -7.35 15.32
N HIS A 379 -0.20 -8.12 15.34
CA HIS A 379 0.30 -8.84 14.18
C HIS A 379 -0.75 -9.83 13.65
N LYS A 380 -1.38 -10.61 14.54
CA LYS A 380 -2.44 -11.54 14.16
C LYS A 380 -3.63 -10.83 13.50
N ASP A 381 -4.11 -9.74 14.07
CA ASP A 381 -5.22 -8.94 13.53
C ASP A 381 -4.89 -8.35 12.14
N VAL A 382 -3.67 -7.84 11.98
CA VAL A 382 -3.18 -7.26 10.72
C VAL A 382 -3.02 -8.32 9.65
N VAL A 383 -2.42 -9.46 9.98
CA VAL A 383 -2.27 -10.60 9.06
C VAL A 383 -3.63 -11.12 8.64
N GLU A 384 -4.55 -11.31 9.59
CA GLU A 384 -5.92 -11.76 9.28
C GLU A 384 -6.62 -10.77 8.35
N THR A 385 -6.51 -9.47 8.63
CA THR A 385 -7.08 -8.41 7.79
C THR A 385 -6.47 -8.37 6.39
N TRP A 386 -5.15 -8.50 6.26
CA TRP A 386 -4.44 -8.50 4.98
C TRP A 386 -4.77 -9.75 4.15
N CYS A 387 -4.71 -10.93 4.78
CA CYS A 387 -4.95 -12.19 4.10
C CYS A 387 -6.42 -12.42 3.75
N THR A 388 -7.36 -11.74 4.42
CA THR A 388 -8.77 -11.73 4.03
C THR A 388 -9.08 -10.59 3.06
N ASN A 389 -9.09 -9.35 3.54
CA ASN A 389 -9.55 -8.19 2.77
C ASN A 389 -8.54 -7.73 1.72
N GLY A 390 -7.24 -7.81 2.03
CA GLY A 390 -6.18 -7.40 1.11
C GLY A 390 -6.13 -8.32 -0.12
N VAL A 391 -6.02 -9.63 0.09
CA VAL A 391 -5.96 -10.63 -1.00
C VAL A 391 -7.26 -10.61 -1.82
N LEU A 392 -8.44 -10.64 -1.18
CA LEU A 392 -9.72 -10.58 -1.89
C LEU A 392 -9.90 -9.28 -2.67
N GLY A 393 -9.51 -8.14 -2.09
CA GLY A 393 -9.57 -6.85 -2.75
C GLY A 393 -8.66 -6.79 -3.98
N LEU A 394 -7.41 -7.27 -3.86
CA LEU A 394 -6.46 -7.34 -4.97
C LEU A 394 -6.94 -8.29 -6.08
N LEU A 395 -7.45 -9.48 -5.72
CA LEU A 395 -8.03 -10.42 -6.68
C LEU A 395 -9.25 -9.81 -7.38
N THR A 396 -10.12 -9.13 -6.64
CA THR A 396 -11.31 -8.47 -7.20
C THR A 396 -10.92 -7.36 -8.15
N LEU A 397 -9.93 -6.53 -7.81
CA LEU A 397 -9.37 -5.52 -8.70
C LEU A 397 -8.79 -6.14 -9.97
N TRP A 398 -8.07 -7.25 -9.84
CA TRP A 398 -7.52 -7.98 -10.99
C TRP A 398 -8.61 -8.52 -11.92
N VAL A 399 -9.61 -9.24 -11.39
CA VAL A 399 -10.75 -9.77 -12.16
C VAL A 399 -11.55 -8.63 -12.79
N HIS A 400 -11.75 -7.55 -12.05
CA HIS A 400 -12.39 -6.35 -12.55
C HIS A 400 -11.63 -5.76 -13.74
N GLN A 401 -10.30 -5.71 -13.65
CA GLN A 401 -9.44 -5.22 -14.72
C GLN A 401 -9.49 -6.10 -15.97
N VAL A 402 -9.62 -7.43 -15.83
CA VAL A 402 -9.88 -8.34 -16.96
C VAL A 402 -11.15 -7.94 -17.69
N ALA A 403 -12.26 -7.83 -16.95
CA ALA A 403 -13.56 -7.49 -17.52
C ALA A 403 -13.52 -6.12 -18.20
N LEU A 404 -12.88 -5.14 -17.57
CA LEU A 404 -12.71 -3.79 -18.11
C LEU A 404 -11.90 -3.77 -19.40
N CYS A 405 -10.78 -4.51 -19.47
CA CYS A 405 -9.97 -4.63 -20.69
C CYS A 405 -10.76 -5.26 -21.86
N MET A 406 -11.56 -6.29 -21.60
CA MET A 406 -12.42 -6.91 -22.61
C MET A 406 -13.51 -5.95 -23.12
N MET A 407 -14.17 -5.26 -22.19
CA MET A 407 -15.23 -4.31 -22.49
C MET A 407 -14.68 -3.06 -23.23
N LEU A 408 -13.48 -2.59 -22.89
CA LEU A 408 -12.76 -1.54 -23.61
C LEU A 408 -12.53 -1.91 -25.08
N PHE A 409 -12.05 -3.13 -25.34
CA PHE A 409 -11.80 -3.61 -26.68
C PHE A 409 -13.07 -3.62 -27.54
N LEU A 410 -14.17 -4.16 -26.98
CA LEU A 410 -15.48 -4.17 -27.63
C LEU A 410 -16.02 -2.75 -27.85
N SER A 411 -15.77 -1.84 -26.91
CA SER A 411 -16.23 -0.44 -26.99
C SER A 411 -15.56 0.31 -28.12
N VAL A 412 -14.26 0.12 -28.34
CA VAL A 412 -13.56 0.73 -29.48
C VAL A 412 -14.12 0.21 -30.80
N ILE A 413 -14.36 -1.09 -30.92
CA ILE A 413 -14.92 -1.67 -32.15
C ILE A 413 -16.32 -1.11 -32.42
N ALA A 414 -17.18 -1.06 -31.40
CA ALA A 414 -18.52 -0.50 -31.51
C ALA A 414 -18.46 0.99 -31.89
N LEU A 415 -17.61 1.78 -31.23
CA LEU A 415 -17.44 3.20 -31.53
C LEU A 415 -16.93 3.47 -32.94
N VAL A 416 -15.96 2.69 -33.42
CA VAL A 416 -15.45 2.81 -34.79
C VAL A 416 -16.53 2.43 -35.81
N SER A 417 -17.43 1.50 -35.49
CA SER A 417 -18.56 1.15 -36.37
C SER A 417 -19.63 2.25 -36.44
N VAL A 418 -19.95 2.88 -35.31
CA VAL A 418 -20.93 3.98 -35.21
C VAL A 418 -20.36 5.31 -35.73
N PHE A 419 -19.03 5.48 -35.74
CA PHE A 419 -18.37 6.71 -36.18
C PHE A 419 -18.76 7.13 -37.61
N GLU A 420 -18.84 6.19 -38.55
CA GLU A 420 -19.25 6.48 -39.93
C GLU A 420 -20.71 6.96 -40.00
N GLU A 421 -21.57 6.39 -39.17
CA GLU A 421 -23.00 6.74 -39.12
C GLU A 421 -23.21 8.13 -38.50
N VAL A 422 -22.51 8.44 -37.41
CA VAL A 422 -22.55 9.76 -36.76
C VAL A 422 -22.04 10.85 -37.68
N ARG A 423 -20.93 10.61 -38.39
CA ARG A 423 -20.39 11.57 -39.36
C ARG A 423 -21.36 11.82 -40.52
N ALA A 424 -21.98 10.77 -41.06
CA ALA A 424 -22.96 10.92 -42.13
C ALA A 424 -24.22 11.71 -41.68
N LYS A 425 -24.60 11.59 -40.40
CA LYS A 425 -25.68 12.39 -39.80
C LYS A 425 -25.26 13.86 -39.66
N GLU A 426 -24.05 14.14 -39.19
CA GLU A 426 -23.50 15.50 -39.04
C GLU A 426 -23.45 16.22 -40.41
N GLU A 427 -22.88 15.58 -41.44
CA GLU A 427 -22.82 16.14 -42.80
C GLU A 427 -24.22 16.41 -43.40
N ARG A 428 -25.23 15.58 -43.06
CA ARG A 428 -26.61 15.82 -43.49
C ARG A 428 -27.22 17.04 -42.79
N VAL A 429 -27.00 17.17 -41.49
CA VAL A 429 -27.52 18.28 -40.69
C VAL A 429 -26.92 19.60 -41.19
N GLU A 430 -25.60 19.65 -41.42
CA GLU A 430 -24.94 20.82 -42.02
C GLU A 430 -25.48 21.16 -43.41
N MET A 431 -25.68 20.17 -44.28
CA MET A 431 -26.31 20.41 -45.60
C MET A 431 -27.75 20.95 -45.49
N GLN A 432 -28.55 20.45 -44.55
CA GLN A 432 -29.91 20.96 -44.32
C GLN A 432 -29.89 22.41 -43.85
N TYR A 433 -28.98 22.77 -42.93
CA TYR A 433 -28.81 24.16 -42.50
C TYR A 433 -28.37 25.09 -43.63
N HIS A 434 -27.43 24.66 -44.48
CA HIS A 434 -27.02 25.45 -45.64
C HIS A 434 -28.15 25.62 -46.67
N LEU A 435 -28.98 24.60 -46.87
CA LEU A 435 -30.14 24.71 -47.75
C LEU A 435 -31.19 25.66 -47.16
N LEU A 436 -31.50 25.55 -45.86
CA LEU A 436 -32.42 26.45 -45.17
C LEU A 436 -31.92 27.91 -45.15
N SER A 437 -30.63 28.13 -44.94
CA SER A 437 -30.06 29.49 -45.00
C SER A 437 -30.11 30.07 -46.42
N THR A 438 -29.90 29.25 -47.47
CA THR A 438 -30.11 29.72 -48.85
C THR A 438 -31.58 30.01 -49.17
N TYR A 439 -32.53 29.30 -48.55
CA TYR A 439 -33.97 29.58 -48.71
C TYR A 439 -34.44 30.81 -47.92
N GLU A 440 -33.79 31.17 -46.82
CA GLU A 440 -34.10 32.41 -46.09
C GLU A 440 -33.42 33.65 -46.70
N GLU A 441 -32.27 33.49 -47.36
CA GLU A 441 -31.61 34.58 -48.09
C GLU A 441 -32.22 34.81 -49.49
N ASP A 442 -32.70 33.75 -50.17
CA ASP A 442 -33.48 33.88 -51.41
C ASP A 442 -35.00 33.88 -51.10
N ASN A 443 -35.53 35.06 -50.77
CA ASN A 443 -36.98 35.37 -50.80
C ASN A 443 -37.54 35.28 -52.24
N ILE A 444 -37.48 34.10 -52.84
CA ILE A 444 -38.02 33.83 -54.17
C ILE A 444 -39.14 32.80 -54.02
N GLU A 445 -40.36 33.32 -53.86
CA GLU A 445 -41.59 32.54 -54.03
C GLU A 445 -41.58 31.86 -55.40
N HIS A 446 -41.44 30.54 -55.44
CA HIS A 446 -41.63 29.77 -56.66
C HIS A 446 -43.12 29.75 -57.02
N LEU A 447 -43.53 30.66 -57.92
CA LEU A 447 -44.79 30.60 -58.65
C LEU A 447 -44.86 29.27 -59.43
N TYR A 448 -45.77 28.39 -59.04
CA TYR A 448 -46.13 27.22 -59.85
C TYR A 448 -46.90 27.70 -61.10
N MET A 449 -46.25 27.72 -62.26
CA MET A 449 -46.98 27.70 -63.53
C MET A 449 -47.39 26.25 -63.85
N SER A 450 -48.69 25.98 -63.78
CA SER A 450 -49.28 24.78 -64.38
C SER A 450 -49.33 24.94 -65.91
N PRO A 451 -48.86 23.96 -66.70
CA PRO A 451 -49.06 24.00 -68.14
C PRO A 451 -50.46 23.45 -68.51
N GLU A 452 -51.26 24.26 -69.22
CA GLU A 452 -52.30 23.76 -70.13
C GLU A 452 -51.69 23.17 -71.40
#